data_AF-A0A5N9HCA5-F1
#
_entry.id   AF-A0A5N9HCA5-F1
#
_cell.length_a   1.000
_cell.length_b   1.000
_cell.length_c   1.000
_cell.angle_alpha   90.00
_cell.angle_beta   90.00
_cell.angle_gamma   90.00
#
_symmetry.space_group_name_H-M   'P 1'
#
loop_
_entity.id
_entity.type
_entity.pdbx_description
1 polymer ?
#
loop_
_entity_poly.entity_id
_entity_poly.type
_entity_poly.pdbx_seq_one_letter_code
_entity_poly.pdbx_strand_id
1 'polypeptide(L)'
;AIILCFALGMPAMPVDTHIYRVSQRLRLIGPKVNADKAHDLLEPMVPPKDVFAFHVYLIRHGRQICKAQRPKCGECVLAERCPSQGKFDKPKRKTSTRKLKSRMPKN
;
A
#
# COMPACT_ATOMS: atom_id res chain seq x y z
N ALA A 1 13.60 17.14 5.95
CA ALA A 1 12.13 17.04 5.84
C ALA A 1 11.42 16.76 7.16
N ILE A 2 11.75 15.71 7.93
CA ILE A 2 10.95 15.32 9.11
C ILE A 2 10.81 16.42 10.18
N ILE A 3 11.92 17.05 10.60
CA ILE A 3 11.91 18.13 11.58
C ILE A 3 11.15 19.35 11.05
N LEU A 4 11.40 19.72 9.80
CA LEU A 4 10.71 20.83 9.14
C LEU A 4 9.19 20.62 9.13
N CYS A 5 8.73 19.41 8.84
CA CYS A 5 7.31 19.07 8.79
C CYS A 5 6.66 19.00 10.18
N PHE A 6 7.24 18.24 11.10
CA PHE A 6 6.59 17.96 12.40
C PHE A 6 6.82 19.04 13.45
N ALA A 7 8.02 19.57 13.54
CA ALA A 7 8.37 20.53 14.58
C ALA A 7 8.13 21.98 14.14
N LEU A 8 8.36 22.27 12.86
CA LEU A 8 8.30 23.64 12.32
C LEU A 8 7.05 23.91 11.48
N GLY A 9 6.18 22.92 11.28
CA GLY A 9 4.93 23.07 10.51
C GLY A 9 5.13 23.44 9.04
N MET A 10 6.33 23.23 8.49
CA MET A 10 6.64 23.54 7.10
C MET A 10 6.15 22.41 6.18
N PRO A 11 5.69 22.71 4.97
CA PRO A 11 5.20 21.70 4.02
C PRO A 11 6.34 20.92 3.34
N ALA A 12 7.26 20.36 4.14
CA ALA A 12 8.43 19.62 3.67
C ALA A 12 8.14 18.12 3.69
N MET A 13 8.00 17.48 2.53
CA MET A 13 7.52 16.09 2.43
C MET A 13 8.57 15.07 2.92
N PRO A 14 8.38 14.42 4.09
CA PRO A 14 9.30 13.40 4.56
C PRO A 14 8.95 12.07 3.88
N VAL A 15 9.94 11.39 3.33
CA VAL A 15 9.80 10.09 2.67
C VAL A 15 10.65 9.08 3.44
N ASP A 16 9.99 8.07 4.01
CA ASP A 16 10.66 6.94 4.66
C ASP A 16 10.55 5.68 3.79
N THR A 17 11.03 4.55 4.31
CA THR A 17 10.96 3.26 3.59
C THR A 17 9.53 2.76 3.37
N HIS A 18 8.56 3.18 4.19
CA HIS A 18 7.16 2.82 4.04
C HIS A 18 6.52 3.63 2.92
N ILE A 19 6.67 4.97 2.95
CA ILE A 19 6.20 5.90 1.93
C ILE A 19 6.83 5.54 0.59
N TYR A 20 8.15 5.40 0.52
CA TYR A 20 8.84 5.03 -0.71
C TYR A 20 8.26 3.75 -1.34
N ARG A 21 8.10 2.69 -0.54
CA ARG A 21 7.52 1.42 -1.02
C ARG A 21 6.07 1.57 -1.48
N VAL A 22 5.24 2.29 -0.72
CA VAL A 22 3.83 2.52 -1.06
C VAL A 22 3.74 3.31 -2.36
N SER A 23 4.50 4.40 -2.48
CA SER A 23 4.57 5.25 -3.68
C SER A 23 5.03 4.46 -4.91
N GLN A 24 6.03 3.59 -4.78
CA GLN A 24 6.46 2.69 -5.85
C GLN A 24 5.35 1.72 -6.29
N ARG A 25 4.65 1.10 -5.33
CA ARG A 25 3.58 0.13 -5.61
C ARG A 25 2.36 0.77 -6.26
N LEU A 26 2.01 1.99 -5.83
CA LEU A 26 0.92 2.79 -6.38
C LEU A 26 1.30 3.50 -7.67
N ARG A 27 2.57 3.44 -8.10
CA ARG A 27 3.11 4.17 -9.27
C ARG A 27 2.95 5.69 -9.17
N LEU A 28 2.98 6.23 -7.94
CA LEU A 28 3.12 7.68 -7.72
C LEU A 28 4.52 8.15 -8.16
N ILE A 29 5.52 7.28 -8.03
CA ILE A 29 6.86 7.45 -8.58
C ILE A 29 7.21 6.27 -9.49
N GLY A 30 8.16 6.48 -10.40
CA GLY A 30 8.56 5.49 -11.39
C GLY A 30 9.30 4.27 -10.79
N PRO A 31 9.20 3.08 -11.40
CA PRO A 31 9.74 1.82 -10.86
C PRO A 31 11.27 1.79 -10.72
N LYS A 32 11.98 2.71 -11.38
CA LYS A 32 13.44 2.86 -11.33
C LYS A 32 13.91 4.05 -10.49
N VAL A 33 12.98 4.80 -9.89
CA VAL A 33 13.30 5.91 -8.99
C VAL A 33 13.91 5.32 -7.72
N ASN A 34 15.10 5.79 -7.35
CA ASN A 34 15.74 5.41 -6.09
C ASN A 34 15.19 6.24 -4.92
N ALA A 35 15.53 5.85 -3.69
CA ALA A 35 15.03 6.52 -2.49
C ALA A 35 15.45 8.01 -2.43
N ASP A 36 16.67 8.33 -2.87
CA ASP A 36 17.22 9.69 -2.81
C ASP A 36 16.40 10.68 -3.66
N LYS A 37 15.90 10.24 -4.82
CA LYS A 37 15.05 11.07 -5.69
C LYS A 37 13.57 11.09 -5.31
N ALA A 38 13.15 10.27 -4.35
CA ALA A 38 11.73 10.13 -4.03
C ALA A 38 11.15 11.38 -3.36
N HIS A 39 11.96 12.11 -2.59
CA HIS A 39 11.57 13.38 -1.97
C HIS A 39 11.18 14.42 -3.02
N ASP A 40 12.11 14.74 -3.92
CA ASP A 40 11.94 15.77 -4.97
C ASP A 40 10.77 15.46 -5.90
N LEU A 41 10.44 14.18 -6.09
CA LEU A 41 9.33 13.75 -6.94
C LEU A 41 7.99 13.79 -6.21
N LEU A 42 7.92 13.39 -4.95
CA LEU A 42 6.65 13.32 -4.21
C LEU A 42 6.21 14.67 -3.67
N GLU A 43 7.15 15.52 -3.25
CA GLU A 43 6.85 16.85 -2.67
C GLU A 43 5.96 17.71 -3.57
N PRO A 44 6.26 17.92 -4.87
CA PRO A 44 5.40 18.75 -5.74
C PRO A 44 4.05 18.11 -6.08
N MET A 45 3.83 16.82 -5.80
CA MET A 45 2.56 16.13 -6.08
C MET A 45 1.50 16.39 -5.00
N VAL A 46 1.91 16.88 -3.83
CA VAL A 46 1.04 17.03 -2.67
C VAL A 46 0.82 18.53 -2.43
N PRO A 47 -0.43 19.01 -2.37
CA PRO A 47 -0.69 20.38 -1.96
C PRO A 47 -0.01 20.69 -0.62
N PRO A 48 0.66 21.84 -0.44
CA PRO A 48 1.43 22.14 0.77
C PRO A 48 0.68 21.92 2.09
N LYS A 49 -0.61 22.29 2.13
CA LYS A 49 -1.50 22.10 3.29
C LYS A 49 -1.76 20.65 3.67
N ASP A 50 -1.56 19.72 2.73
CA ASP A 50 -1.88 18.30 2.89
C ASP A 50 -0.63 17.44 3.17
N VAL A 51 0.58 18.01 3.10
CA VAL A 51 1.86 17.29 3.24
C VAL A 51 1.93 16.48 4.53
N PHE A 52 1.54 17.07 5.66
CA PHE A 52 1.53 16.38 6.95
C PHE A 52 0.57 15.18 6.96
N ALA A 53 -0.68 15.40 6.54
CA ALA A 53 -1.70 14.36 6.51
C ALA A 53 -1.32 13.23 5.56
N PHE A 54 -0.84 13.58 4.36
CA PHE A 54 -0.37 12.64 3.36
C PHE A 54 0.77 11.75 3.90
N HIS A 55 1.78 12.36 4.51
CA HIS A 55 2.88 11.63 5.16
C HIS A 55 2.37 10.63 6.21
N VAL A 56 1.53 11.08 7.16
CA VAL A 56 0.99 10.23 8.23
C VAL A 56 0.16 9.08 7.68
N TYR A 57 -0.69 9.34 6.68
CA TYR A 57 -1.53 8.32 6.06
C TYR A 57 -0.71 7.28 5.31
N LEU A 58 0.29 7.67 4.52
CA LEU A 58 1.12 6.70 3.81
C LEU A 58 2.00 5.87 4.76
N ILE A 59 2.56 6.47 5.82
CA ILE A 59 3.29 5.71 6.84
C ILE A 59 2.38 4.69 7.50
N ARG A 60 1.21 5.13 7.98
CA ARG A 60 0.25 4.24 8.66
C ARG A 60 -0.19 3.11 7.74
N HIS A 61 -0.53 3.44 6.50
CA HIS A 61 -0.92 2.46 5.49
C HIS A 61 0.22 1.48 5.18
N GLY A 62 1.44 1.96 4.98
CA GLY A 62 2.61 1.14 4.73
C GLY A 62 2.96 0.19 5.88
N ARG A 63 2.74 0.61 7.13
CA ARG A 63 2.98 -0.21 8.33
C ARG A 63 1.89 -1.26 8.55
N GLN A 64 0.63 -0.87 8.40
CA GLN A 64 -0.51 -1.71 8.80
C GLN A 64 -1.00 -2.61 7.66
N ILE A 65 -1.07 -2.10 6.43
CA ILE A 65 -1.72 -2.75 5.27
C ILE A 65 -0.70 -3.12 4.19
N CYS A 66 0.00 -2.14 3.62
CA CYS A 66 0.93 -2.33 2.49
C CYS A 66 2.34 -2.76 2.96
N LYS A 67 2.38 -3.87 3.72
CA LYS A 67 3.60 -4.44 4.31
C LYS A 67 4.61 -4.87 3.25
N ALA A 68 5.89 -4.88 3.61
CA ALA A 68 6.99 -5.16 2.68
C ALA A 68 6.89 -6.52 1.99
N GLN A 69 6.68 -7.60 2.75
CA GLN A 69 6.66 -8.95 2.19
C GLN A 69 5.24 -9.42 1.83
N ARG A 70 4.31 -9.35 2.78
CA ARG A 70 2.94 -9.89 2.65
C ARG A 70 1.92 -8.76 2.86
N PRO A 71 1.73 -7.86 1.87
CA PRO A 71 0.73 -6.81 1.99
C PRO A 71 -0.67 -7.43 2.11
N LYS A 72 -1.53 -6.80 2.91
CA LYS A 72 -2.91 -7.21 3.13
C LYS A 72 -3.81 -6.63 2.03
N CYS A 73 -3.56 -7.01 0.77
CA CYS A 73 -4.28 -6.45 -0.38
C CYS A 73 -5.81 -6.64 -0.28
N GLY A 74 -6.28 -7.74 0.29
CA GLY A 74 -7.73 -7.96 0.53
C GLY A 74 -8.36 -7.04 1.57
N GLU A 75 -7.57 -6.35 2.41
CA GLU A 75 -8.02 -5.34 3.38
C GLU A 75 -7.70 -3.91 2.90
N CYS A 76 -7.09 -3.76 1.72
CA CYS A 76 -6.58 -2.48 1.25
C CYS A 76 -7.64 -1.71 0.49
N VAL A 77 -8.01 -0.52 0.99
CA VAL A 77 -8.96 0.39 0.33
C VAL A 77 -8.50 0.88 -1.05
N LEU A 78 -7.21 0.76 -1.35
CA LEU A 78 -6.64 1.14 -2.65
C LEU A 78 -6.51 -0.05 -3.60
N ALA A 79 -6.85 -1.27 -3.19
CA ALA A 79 -6.54 -2.50 -3.92
C ALA A 79 -7.05 -2.46 -5.37
N GLU A 80 -8.35 -2.16 -5.55
CA GLU A 80 -9.02 -2.17 -6.85
C GLU A 80 -8.36 -1.27 -7.90
N ARG A 81 -7.67 -0.21 -7.46
CA ARG A 81 -6.96 0.74 -8.34
C ARG A 81 -5.45 0.64 -8.22
N CYS A 82 -4.92 -0.30 -7.43
CA CYS A 82 -3.49 -0.44 -7.17
C CYS A 82 -2.81 -1.19 -8.31
N PRO A 83 -1.88 -0.57 -9.06
CA PRO A 83 -1.19 -1.22 -10.19
C PRO A 83 -0.32 -2.44 -9.79
N SER A 84 -0.06 -2.60 -8.49
CA SER A 84 0.74 -3.70 -7.97
C SER A 84 -0.09 -4.81 -7.32
N GLN A 85 -1.42 -4.70 -7.21
CA GLN A 85 -2.25 -5.69 -6.51
C GLN A 85 -2.02 -7.11 -7.07
N GLY A 86 -2.09 -7.27 -8.40
CA GLY A 86 -1.97 -8.58 -9.06
C GLY A 86 -0.63 -9.30 -8.82
N LYS A 87 0.41 -8.60 -8.33
CA LYS A 87 1.68 -9.22 -7.92
C LYS A 87 1.59 -9.95 -6.56
N PHE A 88 0.56 -9.63 -5.78
CA PHE A 88 0.37 -10.12 -4.41
C PHE A 88 -0.93 -10.92 -4.23
N ASP A 89 -1.80 -10.94 -5.24
CA ASP A 89 -2.98 -11.80 -5.23
C ASP A 89 -2.56 -13.26 -5.16
N LYS A 90 -2.84 -13.90 -4.02
CA LYS A 90 -2.77 -15.35 -3.94
C LYS A 90 -3.99 -15.92 -4.65
N PRO A 91 -3.86 -16.96 -5.49
CA PRO A 91 -5.04 -17.63 -6.02
C PRO A 91 -5.89 -18.10 -4.84
N LYS A 92 -7.16 -17.66 -4.79
CA LYS A 92 -8.13 -18.19 -3.82
C LYS A 92 -8.16 -19.70 -4.04
N ARG A 93 -7.68 -20.50 -3.08
CA ARG A 93 -7.87 -21.96 -3.10
C ARG A 93 -9.37 -22.19 -3.27
N LYS A 94 -9.77 -22.81 -4.39
CA LYS A 94 -11.17 -23.23 -4.58
C LYS A 94 -11.52 -24.10 -3.38
N THR A 95 -12.43 -23.62 -2.54
CA THR A 95 -13.04 -24.44 -1.49
C THR A 95 -13.73 -25.58 -2.21
N SER A 96 -13.14 -26.77 -2.15
CA SER A 96 -13.77 -28.01 -2.61
C SER A 96 -15.06 -28.15 -1.81
N THR A 97 -16.19 -27.84 -2.44
CA THR A 97 -17.50 -28.28 -1.96
C THR A 97 -17.48 -29.80 -2.07
N ARG A 98 -17.05 -30.46 -0.99
CA ARG A 98 -17.09 -31.91 -0.86
C ARG A 98 -18.57 -32.29 -0.92
N LYS A 99 -19.01 -32.74 -2.10
CA LYS A 99 -20.35 -33.26 -2.36
C LYS A 99 -20.60 -34.41 -1.38
N LEU A 100 -21.33 -34.14 -0.30
CA LEU A 100 -21.76 -35.17 0.64
C LEU A 100 -22.85 -36.00 -0.08
N LYS A 101 -22.42 -37.01 -0.85
CA LYS A 101 -23.35 -38.05 -1.33
C LYS A 101 -23.75 -38.88 -0.13
N SER A 102 -24.89 -38.56 0.49
CA SER A 102 -25.58 -39.48 1.39
C SER A 102 -26.05 -40.69 0.58
N ARG A 103 -25.51 -41.86 0.89
CA ARG A 103 -26.05 -43.16 0.47
C ARG A 103 -27.37 -43.36 1.23
N MET A 104 -28.50 -43.41 0.54
CA MET A 104 -29.73 -43.99 1.11
C MET A 104 -29.58 -45.52 1.10
N PRO A 105 -29.91 -46.22 2.20
CA PRO A 105 -29.96 -47.68 2.19
C PRO A 105 -31.17 -48.13 1.38
N LYS A 106 -30.98 -49.17 0.57
CA LYS A 106 -32.05 -49.89 -0.10
C LYS A 106 -32.82 -50.68 0.96
N ASN A 107 -34.12 -50.46 1.06
CA ASN A 107 -35.12 -51.44 1.50
C ASN A 107 -36.26 -51.38 0.50
#